data_AF-A0A1A2N1R4-F1
#
_entry.id   AF-A0A1A2N1R4-F1
#
_cell.length_a   1.000
_cell.length_b   1.000
_cell.length_c   1.000
_cell.angle_alpha   90.00
_cell.angle_beta   90.00
_cell.angle_gamma   90.00
#
_symmetry.space_group_name_H-M   'P 1'
#
loop_
_entity.id
_entity.type
_entity.pdbx_description
1 polymer ?
#
loop_
_entity_poly.entity_id
_entity_poly.type
_entity_poly.pdbx_seq_one_letter_code
_entity_poly.pdbx_strand_id
1 'polypeptide(L)'
;MSTPSPGPGWWLASDGKWYPQQWESTFVSYTNESLQAVLDEANRLTQSYGQQGWEIVGSSVQRTQVAHRFKDYDKGGDHYFEWSIVCTLKRPVAPA
;
A
#
# COMPACT_ATOMS: atom_id res chain seq x y z
N MET A 1 38.69 16.70 -7.10
CA MET A 1 37.66 16.92 -8.14
C MET A 1 36.43 16.15 -7.71
N SER A 2 35.25 16.79 -7.67
CA SER A 2 34.01 16.08 -7.37
C SER A 2 33.60 15.26 -8.60
N THR A 3 33.27 13.98 -8.43
CA THR A 3 32.77 13.15 -9.52
C THR A 3 31.46 13.75 -10.04
N PRO A 4 31.30 14.02 -11.35
CA PRO A 4 30.04 14.56 -11.87
C PRO A 4 28.88 13.57 -11.67
N SER A 5 27.66 14.09 -11.55
CA SER A 5 26.45 13.27 -11.39
C SER A 5 26.27 12.33 -12.60
N PRO A 6 26.01 11.03 -12.39
CA PRO A 6 25.75 10.09 -13.49
C PRO A 6 24.45 10.36 -14.27
N GLY A 7 23.51 11.11 -13.69
CA GLY A 7 22.23 11.45 -14.33
C GLY A 7 21.11 11.72 -13.33
N PRO A 8 19.88 11.99 -13.80
CA PRO A 8 18.72 12.21 -12.93
C PRO A 8 18.46 11.01 -12.01
N GLY A 9 18.09 11.28 -10.76
CA GLY A 9 17.81 10.22 -9.77
C GLY A 9 19.05 9.62 -9.10
N TRP A 10 20.24 10.17 -9.35
CA TRP A 10 21.45 9.88 -8.58
C TRP A 10 21.72 10.99 -7.57
N TRP A 11 22.14 10.63 -6.37
CA TRP A 11 22.61 11.58 -5.35
C TRP A 11 24.01 11.24 -4.89
N LEU A 12 24.69 12.27 -4.36
CA LEU A 12 25.97 12.13 -3.69
C LEU A 12 25.74 11.82 -2.22
N ALA A 13 26.23 10.67 -1.74
CA ALA A 13 26.19 10.31 -0.32
C ALA A 13 27.33 10.98 0.46
N SER A 14 27.29 10.86 1.79
CA SER A 14 28.30 11.41 2.71
C SER A 14 29.70 10.80 2.51
N ASP A 15 29.79 9.60 1.94
CA ASP A 15 31.03 8.92 1.57
C ASP A 15 31.65 9.42 0.25
N GLY A 16 31.02 10.39 -0.41
CA GLY A 16 31.48 10.99 -1.66
C GLY A 16 31.22 10.14 -2.90
N LYS A 17 30.44 9.05 -2.80
CA LYS A 17 30.03 8.24 -3.95
C LYS A 17 28.60 8.57 -4.39
N TRP A 18 28.33 8.33 -5.66
CA TRP A 18 27.01 8.48 -6.25
C TRP A 18 26.22 7.18 -6.10
N TYR A 19 24.96 7.30 -5.66
CA TYR A 19 24.04 6.18 -5.56
C TYR A 19 22.72 6.49 -6.28
N PRO A 20 22.08 5.48 -6.89
CA PRO A 20 20.76 5.64 -7.51
C PRO A 20 19.64 5.67 -6.46
N GLN A 21 18.48 6.23 -6.82
CA GLN A 21 17.25 6.18 -6.02
C GLN A 21 16.81 4.80 -5.59
N GLN A 22 17.08 4.51 -4.33
CA GLN A 22 16.50 3.41 -3.58
C GLN A 22 15.13 3.81 -3.04
N TRP A 23 14.24 2.83 -3.07
CA TRP A 23 12.87 2.95 -2.62
C TRP A 23 12.57 1.75 -1.72
N GLU A 24 11.81 2.00 -0.67
CA GLU A 24 11.16 0.94 0.07
C GLU A 24 9.67 0.93 -0.25
N SER A 25 9.07 -0.25 -0.19
CA SER A 25 7.67 -0.48 -0.52
C SER A 25 6.96 -1.19 0.62
N THR A 26 5.69 -0.86 0.82
CA THR A 26 4.81 -1.56 1.76
C THR A 26 3.39 -1.63 1.21
N PHE A 27 2.50 -2.35 1.88
CA PHE A 27 1.10 -2.42 1.54
C PHE A 27 0.23 -2.22 2.78
N VAL A 28 -0.89 -1.53 2.60
CA VAL A 28 -1.99 -1.51 3.57
C VAL A 28 -3.17 -2.26 2.96
N SER A 29 -3.83 -3.08 3.77
CA SER A 29 -5.04 -3.78 3.36
C SER A 29 -6.08 -3.73 4.45
N TYR A 30 -7.35 -3.68 4.05
CA TYR A 30 -8.47 -3.71 4.97
C TYR A 30 -9.70 -4.34 4.32
N THR A 31 -10.43 -5.12 5.10
CA THR A 31 -11.61 -5.88 4.67
C THR A 31 -12.77 -5.60 5.60
N ASN A 32 -13.94 -5.34 5.03
CA ASN A 32 -15.18 -5.09 5.77
C ASN A 32 -16.40 -5.36 4.89
N GLU A 33 -17.53 -5.76 5.48
CA GLU A 33 -18.81 -5.90 4.78
C GLU A 33 -19.35 -4.56 4.24
N SER A 34 -19.00 -3.46 4.90
CA SER A 34 -19.35 -2.10 4.49
C SER A 34 -18.26 -1.48 3.61
N LEU A 35 -18.61 -1.15 2.36
CA LEU A 35 -17.71 -0.39 1.47
C LEU A 35 -17.28 0.93 2.11
N GLN A 36 -18.18 1.63 2.81
CA GLN A 36 -17.86 2.89 3.45
C GLN A 36 -16.79 2.71 4.53
N ALA A 37 -16.93 1.68 5.38
CA ALA A 37 -15.93 1.36 6.39
C ALA A 37 -14.57 1.02 5.74
N VAL A 38 -14.58 0.35 4.58
CA VAL A 38 -13.36 0.08 3.82
C VAL A 38 -12.66 1.36 3.36
N LEU A 39 -13.43 2.29 2.79
CA LEU A 39 -12.90 3.55 2.28
C LEU A 39 -12.41 4.46 3.42
N ASP A 40 -13.13 4.53 4.54
CA ASP A 40 -12.77 5.35 5.69
C ASP A 40 -11.45 4.88 6.31
N GLU A 41 -11.28 3.57 6.50
CA GLU A 41 -10.06 3.01 7.06
C GLU A 41 -8.88 3.14 6.09
N ALA A 42 -9.09 2.90 4.79
CA ALA A 42 -8.05 3.13 3.80
C ALA A 42 -7.60 4.59 3.74
N ASN A 43 -8.54 5.55 3.81
CA ASN A 43 -8.22 6.97 3.89
C ASN A 43 -7.41 7.29 5.14
N ARG A 44 -7.82 6.78 6.31
CA ARG A 44 -7.10 6.98 7.57
C ARG A 44 -5.67 6.45 7.51
N LEU A 45 -5.50 5.23 7.00
CA LEU A 45 -4.19 4.59 6.86
C LEU A 45 -3.31 5.35 5.87
N THR A 46 -3.81 5.61 4.66
CA THR A 46 -3.04 6.30 3.62
C THR A 46 -2.66 7.73 4.00
N GLN A 47 -3.49 8.46 4.74
CA GLN A 47 -3.13 9.77 5.29
C GLN A 47 -1.99 9.67 6.32
N SER A 48 -2.07 8.71 7.24
CA SER A 48 -1.01 8.48 8.24
C SER A 48 0.32 8.10 7.59
N TYR A 49 0.29 7.25 6.56
CA TYR A 49 1.48 6.90 5.79
C TYR A 49 1.99 8.08 4.94
N GLY A 50 1.09 8.89 4.37
CA GLY A 50 1.45 10.11 3.65
C GLY A 50 2.22 11.12 4.50
N GLN A 51 1.84 11.28 5.78
CA GLN A 51 2.57 12.11 6.74
C GLN A 51 3.99 11.60 7.02
N GLN A 52 4.25 10.31 6.79
CA GLN A 52 5.56 9.67 6.94
C GLN A 52 6.35 9.61 5.62
N GLY A 53 5.89 10.32 4.58
CA GLY A 53 6.55 10.39 3.27
C GLY A 53 6.25 9.23 2.32
N TRP A 54 5.25 8.41 2.62
CA TRP A 54 4.82 7.34 1.71
C TRP A 54 3.86 7.84 0.64
N GLU A 55 4.06 7.37 -0.58
CA GLU A 55 3.25 7.65 -1.75
C GLU A 55 2.50 6.40 -2.20
N ILE A 56 1.21 6.54 -2.53
CA ILE A 56 0.44 5.46 -3.13
C ILE A 56 0.87 5.30 -4.59
N VAL A 57 1.23 4.09 -4.98
CA VAL A 57 1.60 3.74 -6.37
C VAL A 57 0.62 2.79 -7.03
N GLY A 58 -0.28 2.19 -6.25
CA GLY A 58 -1.35 1.35 -6.75
C GLY A 58 -2.42 1.16 -5.69
N SER A 59 -3.67 1.03 -6.12
CA SER A 59 -4.78 0.68 -5.25
C SER A 59 -5.74 -0.23 -6.00
N SER A 60 -6.28 -1.24 -5.31
CA SER A 60 -7.32 -2.11 -5.83
C SER A 60 -8.42 -2.30 -4.78
N VAL A 61 -9.67 -2.23 -5.23
CA VAL A 61 -10.85 -2.54 -4.41
C VAL A 61 -11.55 -3.73 -5.04
N GLN A 62 -11.89 -4.71 -4.22
CA GLN A 62 -12.57 -5.93 -4.63
C GLN A 62 -13.78 -6.19 -3.75
N ARG A 63 -14.84 -6.71 -4.35
CA ARG A 63 -15.98 -7.30 -3.65
C ARG A 63 -15.94 -8.81 -3.81
N THR A 64 -16.00 -9.55 -2.72
CA THR A 64 -15.93 -11.00 -2.70
C THR A 64 -17.15 -11.56 -1.99
N GLN A 65 -17.79 -12.57 -2.57
CA GLN A 65 -18.82 -13.33 -1.88
C GLN A 65 -18.14 -14.27 -0.87
N VAL A 66 -18.57 -14.21 0.38
CA VAL A 66 -18.02 -15.02 1.47
C VAL A 66 -19.11 -15.90 2.06
N ALA A 67 -18.72 -17.09 2.51
CA ALA A 67 -19.59 -18.00 3.23
C ALA A 67 -19.15 -18.03 4.69
N HIS A 68 -19.91 -17.38 5.57
CA HIS A 68 -19.71 -17.50 7.01
C HIS A 68 -20.43 -18.76 7.51
N ARG A 69 -19.68 -19.69 8.13
CA ARG A 69 -20.13 -21.01 8.63
C ARG A 69 -20.51 -22.02 7.54
N PHE A 70 -19.55 -22.89 7.24
CA PHE A 70 -19.61 -23.96 6.23
C PHE A 70 -20.65 -25.08 6.48
N LYS A 71 -21.42 -25.03 7.58
CA LYS A 71 -22.22 -26.19 8.06
C LYS A 71 -23.64 -26.27 7.46
N ASP A 72 -24.14 -25.21 6.81
CA ASP A 72 -25.52 -25.13 6.30
C ASP A 72 -25.59 -24.67 4.83
N TYR A 73 -24.58 -25.01 4.01
CA TYR A 73 -24.53 -24.64 2.58
C TYR A 73 -25.79 -25.09 1.81
N ASP A 74 -26.39 -26.22 2.19
CA ASP A 74 -27.59 -26.79 1.55
C ASP A 74 -28.91 -26.09 1.92
N LYS A 75 -28.92 -25.15 2.88
CA LYS A 75 -30.16 -24.49 3.36
C LYS A 75 -30.37 -23.08 2.83
N GLY A 76 -29.66 -22.68 1.78
CA GLY A 76 -29.79 -21.33 1.21
C GLY A 76 -29.31 -20.25 2.17
N GLY A 77 -28.10 -20.44 2.73
CA GLY A 77 -27.48 -19.47 3.64
C GLY A 77 -27.34 -18.09 2.98
N ASP A 78 -27.54 -17.04 3.77
CA ASP A 78 -27.42 -15.66 3.34
C ASP A 78 -26.11 -15.43 2.57
N HIS A 79 -26.18 -14.82 1.39
CA HIS A 79 -25.01 -14.45 0.62
C HIS A 79 -24.34 -13.23 1.27
N TYR A 80 -23.31 -13.46 2.08
CA TYR A 80 -22.49 -12.40 2.64
C TYR A 80 -21.49 -11.91 1.60
N PHE A 81 -21.27 -10.60 1.55
CA PHE A 81 -20.26 -9.98 0.70
C PHE A 81 -19.33 -9.16 1.56
N GLU A 82 -18.04 -9.28 1.28
CA GLU A 82 -17.01 -8.45 1.88
C GLU A 82 -16.35 -7.60 0.81
N TRP A 83 -16.08 -6.36 1.16
CA TRP A 83 -15.22 -5.46 0.41
C TRP A 83 -13.81 -5.56 0.96
N SER A 84 -12.82 -5.53 0.08
CA SER A 84 -11.41 -5.47 0.44
C SER A 84 -10.74 -4.39 -0.38
N ILE A 85 -9.82 -3.66 0.25
CA ILE A 85 -8.93 -2.73 -0.43
C ILE A 85 -7.48 -3.09 -0.13
N VAL A 86 -6.63 -2.93 -1.13
CA VAL A 86 -5.17 -2.99 -0.98
C VAL A 86 -4.58 -1.73 -1.60
N CYS A 87 -3.71 -1.03 -0.88
CA CYS A 87 -2.92 0.07 -1.42
C CYS A 87 -1.44 -0.26 -1.30
N THR A 88 -0.74 -0.24 -2.44
CA THR A 88 0.72 -0.36 -2.51
C THR A 88 1.34 1.03 -2.37
N LEU A 89 2.30 1.15 -1.46
CA LEU A 89 2.95 2.38 -1.08
C LEU A 89 4.45 2.27 -1.36
N LYS A 90 5.10 3.39 -1.71
CA LYS A 90 6.56 3.51 -1.76
C LYS A 90 7.04 4.77 -1.03
N ARG A 91 8.29 4.80 -0.58
CA ARG A 91 8.97 6.05 -0.21
C ARG A 91 10.47 5.98 -0.52
N PRO A 92 11.13 7.13 -0.75
CA PRO A 92 12.57 7.15 -0.98
C PRO A 92 13.31 6.75 0.31
N VAL A 93 14.35 5.93 0.16
CA VAL A 93 15.25 5.55 1.26
C VAL A 93 16.49 6.42 1.21
N ALA A 94 16.85 7.01 2.35
CA ALA A 94 18.11 7.72 2.46
C ALA A 94 19.28 6.71 2.37
N PRO A 95 20.37 7.04 1.64
CA PRO A 95 21.57 6.22 1.66
C PRO A 95 22.13 6.14 3.10
N ALA A 96 22.69 4.98 3.45
CA ALA A 96 23.47 4.80 4.66
C ALA A 96 24.86 5.46 4.55
#